data_AF-A0A1F6V8U1-F1
#
_entry.id   AF-A0A1F6V8U1-F1
#
_cell.length_a   1.000
_cell.length_b   1.000
_cell.length_c   1.000
_cell.angle_alpha   90.00
_cell.angle_beta   90.00
_cell.angle_gamma   90.00
#
_symmetry.space_group_name_H-M   'P 1'
#
loop_
_entity.id
_entity.type
_entity.pdbx_description
1 polymer ?
#
loop_
_entity_poly.entity_id
_entity_poly.type
_entity_poly.pdbx_seq_one_letter_code
_entity_poly.pdbx_strand_id
1 'polypeptide(L)'
;MTYQSPFDALYNTTGKGSLEYNGTLDDVLSVLTESAFSQSLTTQPDIWALHPPRILRAIIDYKIGRPELPNVEQLLKDAINITLDIYVNPQNTTRVVEALKDEIQQMQLQDLLTTPLTQPLDPTTWEASTPKRSQKTAHRLKKTTSADLLFIALGQGGIAAGMDVYLRYCALTGSTNSAFYVARLSRLKLKDTRPKLTVTEIQYLQKEAQGKEIVIFDEDKSSGATIYNARYYFSTKVFPTQNVITITNFDKIRELHKKWYEKLYEKIIK
;
A
#
# COMPACT_ATOMS: atom_id res chain seq x y z
N MET A 1 19.20 -6.58 4.01
CA MET A 1 19.02 -5.63 2.89
C MET A 1 18.73 -4.26 3.49
N THR A 2 19.41 -3.20 3.05
CA THR A 2 19.11 -1.84 3.52
C THR A 2 18.07 -1.22 2.60
N TYR A 3 16.84 -1.09 3.06
CA TYR A 3 15.78 -0.42 2.30
C TYR A 3 15.90 1.10 2.47
N GLN A 4 15.99 1.84 1.36
CA GLN A 4 15.96 3.30 1.33
C GLN A 4 14.59 3.77 0.86
N SER A 5 13.80 4.32 1.77
CA SER A 5 12.43 4.73 1.45
C SER A 5 12.39 5.96 0.55
N PRO A 6 11.60 5.94 -0.55
CA PRO A 6 11.36 7.13 -1.34
C PRO A 6 10.58 8.21 -0.57
N PHE A 7 9.82 7.82 0.47
CA PHE A 7 9.17 8.78 1.37
C PHE A 7 10.16 9.56 2.22
N ASP A 8 11.28 8.95 2.63
CA ASP A 8 12.34 9.69 3.34
C ASP A 8 12.91 10.80 2.45
N ALA A 9 13.18 10.49 1.18
CA ALA A 9 13.66 11.48 0.22
C ALA A 9 12.63 12.60 -0.01
N LEU A 10 11.35 12.25 -0.18
CA LEU A 10 10.26 13.20 -0.43
C LEU A 10 10.07 14.19 0.71
N TYR A 11 10.08 13.72 1.95
CA TYR A 11 9.90 14.58 3.11
C TYR A 11 11.12 15.46 3.38
N ASN A 12 12.32 15.01 3.03
CA ASN A 12 13.55 15.77 3.24
C ASN A 12 13.78 16.87 2.19
N THR A 13 13.31 16.67 0.95
CA THR A 13 13.54 17.63 -0.15
C THR A 13 12.46 18.69 -0.26
N THR A 14 11.18 18.30 -0.28
CA THR A 14 10.10 19.24 -0.56
C THR A 14 9.27 19.57 0.68
N GLY A 15 9.15 18.63 1.63
CA GLY A 15 8.22 18.72 2.77
C GLY A 15 6.74 18.94 2.37
N LYS A 16 6.46 18.90 1.07
CA LYS A 16 5.20 19.27 0.42
C LYS A 16 5.02 18.29 -0.75
N GLY A 17 4.25 17.24 -0.53
CA GLY A 17 3.74 16.38 -1.58
C GLY A 17 2.22 16.45 -1.57
N SER A 18 1.61 16.22 -2.74
CA SER A 18 0.18 16.02 -2.86
C SER A 18 -0.07 14.59 -3.31
N LEU A 19 -0.99 13.92 -2.61
CA LEU A 19 -1.53 12.65 -3.09
C LEU A 19 -2.42 12.83 -4.34
N GLU A 20 -2.85 14.07 -4.61
CA GLU A 20 -3.70 14.39 -5.74
C GLU A 20 -3.06 13.93 -7.06
N TYR A 21 -3.88 13.31 -7.90
CA TYR A 21 -3.48 12.85 -9.22
C TYR A 21 -4.68 12.78 -10.14
N ASN A 22 -4.49 13.22 -11.37
CA ASN A 22 -5.44 13.05 -12.46
C ASN A 22 -4.65 12.72 -13.73
N GLY A 23 -4.94 11.57 -14.31
CA GLY A 23 -4.23 11.03 -15.47
C GLY A 23 -4.70 9.61 -15.74
N THR A 24 -3.81 8.80 -16.29
CA THR A 24 -4.07 7.40 -16.67
C THR A 24 -2.97 6.49 -16.14
N LEU A 25 -3.14 5.17 -16.29
CA LEU A 25 -2.05 4.24 -15.97
C LEU A 25 -0.87 4.44 -16.94
N ASP A 26 -1.13 4.73 -18.22
CA ASP A 26 -0.07 4.97 -19.19
C ASP A 26 0.79 6.20 -18.85
N ASP A 27 0.16 7.28 -18.36
CA ASP A 27 0.89 8.45 -17.85
C ASP A 27 1.83 8.07 -16.70
N VAL A 28 1.33 7.28 -15.73
CA VAL A 28 2.12 6.81 -14.59
C VAL A 28 3.33 6.00 -15.05
N LEU A 29 3.12 5.06 -15.97
CA LEU A 29 4.18 4.17 -16.47
C LEU A 29 5.22 4.93 -17.30
N SER A 30 4.77 5.90 -18.12
CA SER A 30 5.66 6.72 -18.95
C SER A 30 6.54 7.62 -18.09
N VAL A 31 5.96 8.29 -17.09
CA VAL A 31 6.71 9.11 -16.12
C VAL A 31 7.74 8.29 -15.35
N LEU A 32 7.40 7.08 -14.89
CA LEU A 32 8.34 6.19 -14.21
C LEU A 32 9.52 5.80 -15.12
N THR A 33 9.24 5.52 -16.40
CA THR A 33 10.26 5.15 -17.38
C THR A 33 11.21 6.32 -17.67
N GLU A 34 10.68 7.53 -17.86
CA GLU A 34 11.45 8.75 -18.06
C GLU A 34 12.31 9.11 -16.83
N SER A 35 11.75 8.91 -15.63
CA SER A 35 12.44 9.23 -14.37
C SER A 35 13.58 8.26 -14.07
N ALA A 36 13.48 7.01 -14.53
CA ALA A 36 14.50 5.98 -14.33
C ALA A 36 15.87 6.35 -14.92
N PHE A 37 15.91 7.19 -15.97
CA PHE A 37 17.17 7.70 -16.54
C PHE A 37 17.96 8.59 -15.56
N SER A 38 17.29 9.24 -14.62
CA SER A 38 17.97 10.07 -13.61
C SER A 38 18.60 9.25 -12.47
N GLN A 39 18.23 7.97 -12.34
CA GLN A 39 18.72 6.96 -11.37
C GLN A 39 18.78 7.40 -9.90
N SER A 40 18.12 8.51 -9.54
CA SER A 40 18.17 9.06 -8.19
C SER A 40 16.78 9.15 -7.58
N LEU A 41 16.62 8.52 -6.42
CA LEU A 41 15.43 8.68 -5.60
C LEU A 41 15.26 10.13 -5.09
N THR A 42 16.32 10.96 -5.14
CA THR A 42 16.31 12.32 -4.59
C THR A 42 15.95 13.41 -5.60
N THR A 43 16.04 13.15 -6.90
CA THR A 43 15.73 14.13 -7.96
C THR A 43 14.24 14.32 -8.13
N GLN A 44 13.47 13.23 -8.09
CA GLN A 44 12.01 13.23 -8.25
C GLN A 44 11.34 12.31 -7.22
N PRO A 45 11.49 12.59 -5.91
CA PRO A 45 11.09 11.67 -4.85
C PRO A 45 9.57 11.46 -4.77
N ASP A 46 8.78 12.40 -5.26
CA ASP A 46 7.33 12.30 -5.36
C ASP A 46 6.90 11.26 -6.41
N ILE A 47 7.61 11.19 -7.54
CA ILE A 47 7.38 10.17 -8.56
C ILE A 47 7.64 8.80 -7.94
N TRP A 48 8.81 8.60 -7.35
CA TRP A 48 9.20 7.32 -6.75
C TRP A 48 8.31 6.89 -5.59
N ALA A 49 7.83 7.82 -4.76
CA ALA A 49 6.99 7.49 -3.61
C ALA A 49 5.51 7.27 -3.97
N LEU A 50 5.02 7.85 -5.08
CA LEU A 50 3.57 7.91 -5.35
C LEU A 50 3.14 7.20 -6.64
N HIS A 51 4.02 7.00 -7.62
CA HIS A 51 3.66 6.35 -8.88
C HIS A 51 3.52 4.82 -8.78
N PRO A 52 4.44 4.09 -8.12
CA PRO A 52 4.27 2.65 -7.96
C PRO A 52 2.93 2.25 -7.27
N PRO A 53 2.47 2.87 -6.17
CA PRO A 53 1.17 2.53 -5.60
C PRO A 53 -0.02 2.94 -6.49
N ARG A 54 0.15 3.90 -7.41
CA ARG A 54 -0.87 4.27 -8.41
C ARG A 54 -1.08 3.17 -9.46
N ILE A 55 -0.04 2.40 -9.79
CA ILE A 55 -0.16 1.20 -10.65
C ILE A 55 -1.13 0.20 -10.01
N LEU A 56 -0.91 -0.14 -8.73
CA LEU A 56 -1.78 -1.08 -8.01
C LEU A 56 -3.20 -0.56 -7.89
N ARG A 57 -3.36 0.76 -7.67
CA ARG A 57 -4.65 1.42 -7.61
C ARG A 57 -5.43 1.29 -8.92
N ALA A 58 -4.78 1.53 -10.06
CA ALA A 58 -5.42 1.42 -11.36
C ALA A 58 -5.89 -0.01 -11.62
N ILE A 59 -5.02 -1.00 -11.42
CA ILE A 59 -5.33 -2.41 -11.67
C ILE A 59 -6.45 -2.91 -10.73
N ILE A 60 -6.40 -2.60 -9.43
CA ILE A 60 -7.44 -3.05 -8.51
C ILE A 60 -8.79 -2.38 -8.78
N ASP A 61 -8.81 -1.09 -9.18
CA ASP A 61 -10.04 -0.39 -9.54
C ASP A 61 -10.64 -0.95 -10.83
N TYR A 62 -9.81 -1.30 -11.80
CA TYR A 62 -10.21 -1.97 -13.02
C TYR A 62 -10.79 -3.36 -12.73
N LYS A 63 -10.10 -4.19 -11.93
CA LYS A 63 -10.58 -5.50 -11.47
C LYS A 63 -11.95 -5.41 -10.81
N ILE A 64 -12.16 -4.44 -9.93
CA ILE A 64 -13.44 -4.23 -9.24
C ILE A 64 -14.53 -3.78 -10.23
N GLY A 65 -14.18 -2.98 -11.23
CA GLY A 65 -15.09 -2.51 -12.26
C GLY A 65 -15.43 -3.56 -13.33
N ARG A 66 -14.61 -4.61 -13.46
CA ARG A 66 -14.69 -5.67 -14.48
C ARG A 66 -14.60 -7.07 -13.84
N PRO A 67 -15.52 -7.45 -12.93
CA PRO A 67 -15.47 -8.75 -12.24
C PRO A 67 -15.54 -9.97 -13.19
N GLU A 68 -15.96 -9.78 -14.44
CA GLU A 68 -16.01 -10.77 -15.51
C GLU A 68 -14.64 -11.13 -16.11
N LEU A 69 -13.58 -10.37 -15.79
CA LEU A 69 -12.22 -10.56 -16.32
C LEU A 69 -11.31 -11.20 -15.25
N PRO A 70 -11.28 -12.55 -15.13
CA PRO A 70 -10.50 -13.23 -14.08
C PRO A 70 -8.99 -13.08 -14.24
N ASN A 71 -8.51 -12.79 -15.46
CA ASN A 71 -7.10 -12.61 -15.77
C ASN A 71 -6.48 -11.39 -15.05
N VAL A 72 -7.28 -10.37 -14.71
CA VAL A 72 -6.80 -9.17 -13.99
C VAL A 72 -6.26 -9.49 -12.59
N GLU A 73 -6.70 -10.60 -11.98
CA GLU A 73 -6.16 -11.06 -10.70
C GLU A 73 -4.66 -11.39 -10.80
N GLN A 74 -4.25 -12.08 -11.86
CA GLN A 74 -2.85 -12.44 -12.06
C GLN A 74 -1.99 -11.18 -12.27
N LEU A 75 -2.48 -10.28 -13.14
CA LEU A 75 -1.86 -8.98 -13.38
C LEU A 75 -1.69 -8.17 -12.09
N LEU A 76 -2.65 -8.22 -11.16
CA LEU A 76 -2.52 -7.54 -9.86
C LEU A 76 -1.37 -8.12 -9.02
N LYS A 77 -1.21 -9.45 -9.00
CA LYS A 77 -0.13 -10.12 -8.26
C LYS A 77 1.24 -9.77 -8.85
N ASP A 78 1.33 -9.75 -10.17
CA ASP A 78 2.58 -9.43 -10.86
C ASP A 78 2.93 -7.94 -10.68
N ALA A 79 1.93 -7.05 -10.78
CA ALA A 79 2.12 -5.63 -10.48
C ALA A 79 2.54 -5.36 -9.03
N ILE A 80 2.08 -6.14 -8.05
CA ILE A 80 2.55 -6.02 -6.65
C ILE A 80 4.06 -6.25 -6.59
N ASN A 81 4.56 -7.32 -7.21
CA ASN A 81 5.99 -7.61 -7.23
C ASN A 81 6.78 -6.51 -7.96
N ILE A 82 6.28 -6.04 -9.11
CA ILE A 82 6.90 -4.97 -9.89
C ILE A 82 7.00 -3.67 -9.07
N THR A 83 5.92 -3.27 -8.42
CA THR A 83 5.88 -2.01 -7.67
C THR A 83 6.76 -2.04 -6.42
N LEU A 84 6.89 -3.20 -5.77
CA LEU A 84 7.88 -3.40 -4.70
C LEU A 84 9.31 -3.40 -5.24
N ASP A 85 9.59 -4.02 -6.39
CA ASP A 85 10.91 -3.99 -7.03
C ASP A 85 11.32 -2.57 -7.38
N ILE A 86 10.39 -1.72 -7.88
CA ILE A 86 10.69 -0.30 -8.15
C ILE A 86 11.16 0.43 -6.88
N TYR A 87 10.59 0.14 -5.71
CA TYR A 87 11.02 0.76 -4.44
C TYR A 87 12.39 0.26 -3.98
N VAL A 88 12.72 -1.01 -4.24
CA VAL A 88 13.94 -1.65 -3.75
C VAL A 88 15.11 -1.47 -4.73
N ASN A 89 14.82 -1.44 -6.03
CA ASN A 89 15.76 -1.42 -7.13
C ASN A 89 15.29 -0.48 -8.26
N PRO A 90 15.36 0.85 -8.06
CA PRO A 90 14.91 1.83 -9.06
C PRO A 90 15.60 1.68 -10.43
N GLN A 91 16.80 1.08 -10.49
CA GLN A 91 17.52 0.85 -11.74
C GLN A 91 16.81 -0.16 -12.66
N ASN A 92 15.98 -1.04 -12.11
CA ASN A 92 15.20 -2.01 -12.88
C ASN A 92 13.90 -1.43 -13.47
N THR A 93 13.53 -0.20 -13.09
CA THR A 93 12.19 0.38 -13.34
C THR A 93 11.77 0.29 -14.81
N THR A 94 12.62 0.73 -15.75
CA THR A 94 12.31 0.69 -17.18
C THR A 94 11.93 -0.73 -17.63
N ARG A 95 12.75 -1.73 -17.29
CA ARG A 95 12.53 -3.12 -17.69
C ARG A 95 11.23 -3.69 -17.11
N VAL A 96 10.95 -3.44 -15.83
CA VAL A 96 9.75 -4.00 -15.19
C VAL A 96 8.47 -3.27 -15.61
N VAL A 97 8.55 -1.97 -15.93
CA VAL A 97 7.44 -1.21 -16.49
C VAL A 97 7.12 -1.67 -17.92
N GLU A 98 8.12 -1.89 -18.77
CA GLU A 98 7.93 -2.43 -20.12
C GLU A 98 7.29 -3.82 -20.08
N ALA A 99 7.78 -4.71 -19.20
CA ALA A 99 7.19 -6.03 -19.02
C ALA A 99 5.71 -5.97 -18.61
N LEU A 100 5.34 -5.02 -17.74
CA LEU A 100 3.95 -4.80 -17.36
C LEU A 100 3.09 -4.31 -18.54
N LYS A 101 3.61 -3.38 -19.36
CA LYS A 101 2.91 -2.90 -20.56
C LYS A 101 2.68 -4.04 -21.55
N ASP A 102 3.69 -4.87 -21.78
CA ASP A 102 3.62 -6.04 -22.66
C ASP A 102 2.58 -7.05 -22.15
N GLU A 103 2.56 -7.33 -20.85
CA GLU A 103 1.57 -8.22 -20.23
C GLU A 103 0.14 -7.70 -20.43
N ILE A 104 -0.09 -6.42 -20.16
CA ILE A 104 -1.40 -5.76 -20.39
C ILE A 104 -1.83 -5.88 -21.85
N GLN A 105 -0.89 -5.71 -22.80
CA GLN A 105 -1.16 -5.84 -24.22
C GLN A 105 -1.49 -7.29 -24.61
N GLN A 106 -0.73 -8.27 -24.12
CA GLN A 106 -0.96 -9.70 -24.38
C GLN A 106 -2.31 -10.18 -23.83
N MET A 107 -2.72 -9.65 -22.68
CA MET A 107 -4.02 -9.92 -22.06
C MET A 107 -5.20 -9.20 -22.73
N GLN A 108 -4.92 -8.34 -23.73
CA GLN A 108 -5.92 -7.51 -24.42
C GLN A 108 -6.68 -6.56 -23.48
N LEU A 109 -5.95 -5.98 -22.51
CA LEU A 109 -6.49 -5.06 -21.50
C LEU A 109 -6.07 -3.61 -21.78
N GLN A 110 -5.97 -3.19 -23.05
CA GLN A 110 -5.46 -1.86 -23.42
C GLN A 110 -6.32 -0.73 -22.82
N ASP A 111 -7.61 -0.95 -22.58
CA ASP A 111 -8.48 0.04 -21.95
C ASP A 111 -8.09 0.33 -20.49
N LEU A 112 -7.42 -0.59 -19.79
CA LEU A 112 -6.82 -0.34 -18.47
C LEU A 112 -5.77 0.78 -18.53
N LEU A 113 -4.97 0.85 -19.60
CA LEU A 113 -3.92 1.86 -19.75
C LEU A 113 -4.50 3.26 -19.83
N THR A 114 -5.65 3.41 -20.49
CA THR A 114 -6.28 4.70 -20.78
C THR A 114 -7.42 5.07 -19.84
N THR A 115 -7.85 4.15 -18.96
CA THR A 115 -8.94 4.41 -18.00
C THR A 115 -8.52 5.54 -17.04
N PRO A 116 -9.37 6.55 -16.80
CA PRO A 116 -9.05 7.64 -15.90
C PRO A 116 -8.70 7.15 -14.49
N LEU A 117 -7.51 7.50 -14.03
CA LEU A 117 -7.02 7.30 -12.68
C LEU A 117 -7.09 8.62 -11.92
N THR A 118 -8.09 8.72 -11.04
CA THR A 118 -8.27 9.91 -10.20
C THR A 118 -7.99 9.58 -8.74
N GLN A 119 -7.13 10.39 -8.13
CA GLN A 119 -6.87 10.42 -6.70
C GLN A 119 -7.13 11.83 -6.19
N PRO A 120 -8.15 12.05 -5.35
CA PRO A 120 -8.39 13.37 -4.79
C PRO A 120 -7.33 13.73 -3.76
N LEU A 121 -7.21 15.02 -3.45
CA LEU A 121 -6.45 15.49 -2.29
C LEU A 121 -7.00 14.85 -1.01
N ASP A 122 -6.14 14.12 -0.29
CA ASP A 122 -6.47 13.50 0.99
C ASP A 122 -5.37 13.83 2.02
N PRO A 123 -5.50 14.95 2.75
CA PRO A 123 -4.49 15.39 3.71
C PRO A 123 -4.30 14.40 4.87
N THR A 124 -5.34 13.63 5.19
CA THR A 124 -5.29 12.66 6.30
C THR A 124 -4.46 11.45 5.90
N THR A 125 -4.73 10.87 4.73
CA THR A 125 -3.89 9.80 4.17
C THR A 125 -2.45 10.28 3.98
N TRP A 126 -2.24 11.53 3.55
CA TRP A 126 -0.91 12.10 3.40
C TRP A 126 -0.15 12.17 4.73
N GLU A 127 -0.76 12.72 5.79
CA GLU A 127 -0.15 12.77 7.13
C GLU A 127 0.15 11.35 7.67
N ALA A 128 -0.75 10.41 7.42
CA ALA A 128 -0.59 9.01 7.81
C ALA A 128 0.52 8.28 7.03
N SER A 129 0.89 8.78 5.85
CA SER A 129 1.94 8.23 4.99
C SER A 129 3.35 8.77 5.28
N THR A 130 3.51 9.60 6.32
CA THR A 130 4.83 10.12 6.70
C THR A 130 5.83 8.98 7.00
N PRO A 131 7.09 9.08 6.56
CA PRO A 131 8.07 7.99 6.73
C PRO A 131 8.34 7.67 8.20
N LYS A 132 8.31 8.69 9.07
CA LYS A 132 8.43 8.52 10.53
C LYS A 132 7.33 7.61 11.10
N ARG A 133 6.09 7.73 10.61
CA ARG A 133 4.98 6.87 11.05
C ARG A 133 5.18 5.45 10.52
N SER A 134 5.51 5.30 9.24
CA SER A 134 5.80 3.98 8.66
C SER A 134 6.93 3.25 9.40
N GLN A 135 8.02 3.94 9.72
CA GLN A 135 9.12 3.39 10.51
C GLN A 135 8.69 2.96 11.91
N LYS A 136 7.88 3.77 12.59
CA LYS A 136 7.35 3.44 13.92
C LYS A 136 6.43 2.21 13.87
N THR A 137 5.62 2.10 12.83
CA THR A 137 4.73 0.96 12.60
C THR A 137 5.51 -0.32 12.31
N ALA A 138 6.52 -0.27 11.45
CA ALA A 138 7.39 -1.41 11.19
C ALA A 138 8.10 -1.91 12.47
N HIS A 139 8.59 -1.01 13.32
CA HIS A 139 9.15 -1.38 14.63
C HIS A 139 8.11 -1.97 15.58
N ARG A 140 6.87 -1.44 15.58
CA ARG A 140 5.77 -2.02 16.38
C ARG A 140 5.47 -3.44 15.92
N LEU A 141 5.41 -3.69 14.60
CA LEU A 141 5.24 -5.04 14.06
C LEU A 141 6.35 -5.97 14.51
N LYS A 142 7.62 -5.56 14.35
CA LYS A 142 8.77 -6.36 14.81
C LYS A 142 8.72 -6.70 16.30
N LYS A 143 8.16 -5.82 17.14
CA LYS A 143 7.96 -6.08 18.57
C LYS A 143 6.80 -7.04 18.85
N THR A 144 5.79 -7.05 17.98
CA THR A 144 4.63 -7.95 18.08
C THR A 144 4.96 -9.33 17.53
N THR A 145 5.74 -9.40 16.45
CA THR A 145 6.14 -10.64 15.80
C THR A 145 7.45 -10.51 15.02
N SER A 146 8.22 -11.59 15.01
CA SER A 146 9.37 -11.77 14.14
C SER A 146 9.13 -12.79 13.02
N ALA A 147 7.91 -13.29 12.88
CA ALA A 147 7.53 -14.26 11.85
C ALA A 147 7.40 -13.60 10.47
N ASP A 148 7.49 -14.40 9.41
CA ASP A 148 7.13 -13.93 8.07
C ASP A 148 5.65 -13.50 8.05
N LEU A 149 5.35 -12.46 7.26
CA LEU A 149 4.03 -11.85 7.22
C LEU A 149 3.33 -12.12 5.89
N LEU A 150 2.02 -12.36 5.93
CA LEU A 150 1.13 -11.97 4.84
C LEU A 150 0.57 -10.59 5.18
N PHE A 151 1.16 -9.56 4.58
CA PHE A 151 0.83 -8.15 4.83
C PHE A 151 -0.17 -7.65 3.79
N ILE A 152 -1.41 -7.40 4.21
CA ILE A 152 -2.51 -6.97 3.35
C ILE A 152 -2.82 -5.49 3.62
N ALA A 153 -2.44 -4.62 2.69
CA ALA A 153 -2.75 -3.20 2.75
C ALA A 153 -4.14 -2.89 2.19
N LEU A 154 -4.91 -2.06 2.88
CA LEU A 154 -6.22 -1.61 2.42
C LEU A 154 -6.09 -0.48 1.37
N GLY A 155 -6.67 -0.71 0.20
CA GLY A 155 -6.47 0.08 -1.02
C GLY A 155 -7.17 1.44 -1.07
N GLN A 156 -7.78 1.91 0.01
CA GLN A 156 -8.49 3.19 0.10
C GLN A 156 -7.55 4.39 0.22
N GLY A 157 -6.31 4.15 0.65
CA GLY A 157 -5.26 5.14 0.83
C GLY A 157 -3.97 4.50 1.34
N GLY A 158 -4.10 3.33 1.96
CA GLY A 158 -3.02 2.59 2.60
C GLY A 158 -2.05 1.84 1.70
N ILE A 159 -2.19 1.88 0.37
CA ILE A 159 -1.24 1.17 -0.52
C ILE A 159 0.18 1.73 -0.34
N ALA A 160 0.33 3.05 -0.51
CA ALA A 160 1.64 3.69 -0.53
C ALA A 160 2.36 3.58 0.82
N ALA A 161 1.65 3.92 1.91
CA ALA A 161 2.14 3.75 3.28
C ALA A 161 2.36 2.28 3.64
N GLY A 162 1.50 1.38 3.15
CA GLY A 162 1.57 -0.06 3.42
C GLY A 162 2.81 -0.70 2.79
N MET A 163 3.11 -0.37 1.53
CA MET A 163 4.36 -0.79 0.87
C MET A 163 5.58 -0.32 1.67
N ASP A 164 5.59 0.95 2.11
CA ASP A 164 6.71 1.48 2.89
C ASP A 164 6.88 0.79 4.26
N VAL A 165 5.78 0.54 4.97
CA VAL A 165 5.78 -0.23 6.23
C VAL A 165 6.29 -1.65 6.02
N TYR A 166 5.79 -2.33 4.98
CA TYR A 166 6.14 -3.71 4.66
C TYR A 166 7.63 -3.85 4.33
N LEU A 167 8.18 -2.97 3.48
CA LEU A 167 9.59 -3.01 3.11
C LEU A 167 10.51 -2.65 4.28
N ARG A 168 10.12 -1.68 5.13
CA ARG A 168 10.84 -1.38 6.39
C ARG A 168 10.80 -2.58 7.33
N TYR A 169 9.67 -3.28 7.44
CA TYR A 169 9.57 -4.48 8.27
C TYR A 169 10.53 -5.56 7.76
N CYS A 170 10.51 -5.88 6.47
CA CYS A 170 11.38 -6.89 5.87
C CYS A 170 12.87 -6.53 6.07
N ALA A 171 13.24 -5.25 5.90
CA ALA A 171 14.60 -4.79 6.17
C ALA A 171 14.99 -4.92 7.65
N LEU A 172 14.06 -4.67 8.58
CA LEU A 172 14.31 -4.77 10.03
C LEU A 172 14.42 -6.21 10.53
N THR A 173 13.68 -7.16 9.95
CA THR A 173 13.66 -8.57 10.38
C THR A 173 14.56 -9.46 9.53
N GLY A 174 14.98 -9.01 8.35
CA GLY A 174 15.66 -9.84 7.37
C GLY A 174 14.75 -10.86 6.68
N SER A 175 13.43 -10.70 6.80
CA SER A 175 12.46 -11.61 6.18
C SER A 175 12.52 -11.53 4.65
N THR A 176 12.74 -12.68 4.01
CA THR A 176 12.67 -12.87 2.56
C THR A 176 11.42 -13.62 2.11
N ASN A 177 10.68 -14.18 3.06
CA ASN A 177 9.52 -15.01 2.80
C ASN A 177 8.20 -14.30 3.11
N SER A 178 8.21 -13.07 3.65
CA SER A 178 6.98 -12.27 3.80
C SER A 178 6.41 -11.90 2.44
N ALA A 179 5.08 -11.86 2.32
CA ALA A 179 4.35 -11.47 1.13
C ALA A 179 3.55 -10.19 1.38
N PHE A 180 3.42 -9.36 0.35
CA PHE A 180 2.55 -8.19 0.34
C PHE A 180 1.32 -8.46 -0.53
N TYR A 181 0.18 -7.93 -0.13
CA TYR A 181 -1.03 -7.92 -0.95
C TYR A 181 -1.81 -6.63 -0.75
N VAL A 182 -2.68 -6.30 -1.71
CA VAL A 182 -3.57 -5.15 -1.61
C VAL A 182 -5.01 -5.62 -1.75
N ALA A 183 -5.86 -5.17 -0.84
CA ALA A 183 -7.30 -5.44 -0.90
C ALA A 183 -8.08 -4.14 -0.81
N ARG A 184 -9.12 -3.98 -1.63
CA ARG A 184 -9.96 -2.77 -1.63
C ARG A 184 -11.43 -3.15 -1.47
N LEU A 185 -12.16 -2.37 -0.67
CA LEU A 185 -13.57 -2.63 -0.38
C LEU A 185 -14.47 -2.08 -1.50
N SER A 186 -14.07 -0.97 -2.14
CA SER A 186 -14.79 -0.39 -3.27
C SER A 186 -13.92 0.55 -4.08
N ARG A 187 -14.31 0.74 -5.34
CA ARG A 187 -13.67 1.71 -6.25
C ARG A 187 -13.80 3.16 -5.76
N LEU A 188 -14.95 3.56 -5.20
CA LEU A 188 -15.24 4.97 -4.89
C LEU A 188 -15.30 5.34 -3.39
N LYS A 189 -14.71 4.53 -2.48
CA LYS A 189 -14.89 4.66 -1.01
C LYS A 189 -16.38 4.73 -0.58
N LEU A 190 -17.30 4.24 -1.41
CA LEU A 190 -18.74 4.22 -1.11
C LEU A 190 -19.07 2.94 -0.37
N LYS A 191 -19.76 3.06 0.79
CA LYS A 191 -20.62 2.13 1.60
C LYS A 191 -20.41 0.60 1.58
N ASP A 192 -19.47 0.06 0.81
CA ASP A 192 -19.10 -1.35 0.81
C ASP A 192 -18.37 -1.67 2.11
N THR A 193 -18.81 -2.73 2.76
CA THR A 193 -18.34 -3.16 4.08
C THR A 193 -17.38 -4.34 4.00
N ARG A 194 -16.98 -4.80 2.81
CA ARG A 194 -16.08 -5.95 2.66
C ARG A 194 -15.11 -5.81 1.49
N PRO A 195 -13.88 -6.32 1.62
CA PRO A 195 -12.94 -6.46 0.50
C PRO A 195 -13.58 -7.18 -0.70
N LYS A 196 -13.31 -6.68 -1.91
CA LYS A 196 -13.76 -7.29 -3.18
C LYS A 196 -12.72 -8.30 -3.66
N LEU A 197 -12.70 -9.44 -2.99
CA LEU A 197 -11.86 -10.58 -3.36
C LEU A 197 -12.70 -11.62 -4.12
N THR A 198 -12.14 -12.19 -5.18
CA THR A 198 -12.66 -13.38 -5.86
C THR A 198 -12.40 -14.63 -5.01
N VAL A 199 -13.01 -15.76 -5.39
CA VAL A 199 -12.76 -17.06 -4.73
C VAL A 199 -11.30 -17.49 -4.92
N THR A 200 -10.73 -17.25 -6.10
CA THR A 200 -9.35 -17.56 -6.44
C THR A 200 -8.35 -16.71 -5.66
N GLU A 201 -8.65 -15.42 -5.42
CA GLU A 201 -7.85 -14.58 -4.52
C GLU A 201 -7.86 -15.11 -3.09
N ILE A 202 -9.02 -15.54 -2.59
CA ILE A 202 -9.13 -16.11 -1.24
C ILE A 202 -8.25 -17.37 -1.12
N GLN A 203 -8.32 -18.27 -2.10
CA GLN A 203 -7.50 -19.48 -2.13
C GLN A 203 -6.00 -19.17 -2.21
N TYR A 204 -5.62 -18.20 -3.05
CA TYR A 204 -4.25 -17.72 -3.14
C TYR A 204 -3.75 -17.17 -1.80
N LEU A 205 -4.53 -16.30 -1.16
CA LEU A 205 -4.17 -15.71 0.13
C LEU A 205 -4.08 -16.76 1.25
N GLN A 206 -4.97 -17.74 1.27
CA GLN A 206 -4.91 -18.86 2.21
C GLN A 206 -3.64 -19.70 2.04
N LYS A 207 -3.22 -19.95 0.78
CA LYS A 207 -1.96 -20.62 0.48
C LYS A 207 -0.78 -19.77 0.94
N GLU A 208 -0.79 -18.47 0.63
CA GLU A 208 0.28 -17.56 1.05
C GLU A 208 0.36 -17.40 2.57
N ALA A 209 -0.75 -17.50 3.30
CA ALA A 209 -0.76 -17.39 4.76
C ALA A 209 -0.14 -18.60 5.48
N GLN A 210 0.23 -19.69 4.78
CA GLN A 210 0.82 -20.87 5.41
C GLN A 210 2.18 -20.53 6.04
N GLY A 211 2.29 -20.71 7.36
CA GLY A 211 3.50 -20.39 8.12
C GLY A 211 3.77 -18.90 8.32
N LYS A 212 2.85 -18.02 7.90
CA LYS A 212 2.96 -16.56 8.02
C LYS A 212 1.95 -16.00 9.02
N GLU A 213 2.28 -14.90 9.67
CA GLU A 213 1.31 -14.10 10.41
C GLU A 213 0.54 -13.17 9.46
N ILE A 214 -0.77 -13.08 9.64
CA ILE A 214 -1.62 -12.24 8.78
C ILE A 214 -1.75 -10.85 9.41
N VAL A 215 -1.36 -9.84 8.65
CA VAL A 215 -1.46 -8.43 9.04
C VAL A 215 -2.36 -7.69 8.07
N ILE A 216 -3.41 -7.05 8.59
CA ILE A 216 -4.25 -6.11 7.86
C ILE A 216 -3.82 -4.69 8.22
N PHE A 217 -3.48 -3.90 7.20
CA PHE A 217 -2.96 -2.56 7.35
C PHE A 217 -3.90 -1.52 6.75
N ASP A 218 -4.13 -0.44 7.51
CA ASP A 218 -4.78 0.80 7.05
C ASP A 218 -3.83 1.96 7.39
N GLU A 219 -3.71 3.01 6.57
CA GLU A 219 -2.81 4.10 6.88
C GLU A 219 -3.25 4.85 8.13
N ASP A 220 -4.54 5.10 8.26
CA ASP A 220 -5.12 5.85 9.34
C ASP A 220 -6.32 5.14 9.98
N LYS A 221 -6.58 5.51 11.22
CA LYS A 221 -7.77 5.14 11.95
C LYS A 221 -8.51 6.42 12.35
N SER A 222 -9.32 6.92 11.44
CA SER A 222 -10.25 8.03 11.73
C SER A 222 -11.45 7.53 12.55
N SER A 223 -12.35 6.75 11.94
CA SER A 223 -13.44 6.04 12.65
C SER A 223 -13.08 4.60 13.02
N GLY A 224 -12.16 3.99 12.27
CA GLY A 224 -11.80 2.58 12.37
C GLY A 224 -12.80 1.60 11.75
N ALA A 225 -13.86 2.09 11.10
CA ALA A 225 -14.86 1.23 10.47
C ALA A 225 -14.26 0.37 9.34
N THR A 226 -13.41 0.95 8.49
CA THR A 226 -12.76 0.26 7.37
C THR A 226 -11.92 -0.91 7.84
N ILE A 227 -10.94 -0.66 8.73
CA ILE A 227 -10.08 -1.71 9.27
C ILE A 227 -10.84 -2.74 10.12
N TYR A 228 -11.88 -2.34 10.85
CA TYR A 228 -12.74 -3.28 11.60
C TYR A 228 -13.49 -4.24 10.67
N ASN A 229 -14.14 -3.69 9.65
CA ASN A 229 -14.87 -4.46 8.65
C ASN A 229 -13.96 -5.39 7.87
N ALA A 230 -12.77 -4.91 7.47
CA ALA A 230 -11.76 -5.72 6.83
C ALA A 230 -11.30 -6.86 7.76
N ARG A 231 -10.95 -6.55 9.02
CA ARG A 231 -10.55 -7.56 9.99
C ARG A 231 -11.62 -8.63 10.17
N TYR A 232 -12.87 -8.23 10.37
CA TYR A 232 -13.99 -9.16 10.53
C TYR A 232 -14.14 -10.07 9.31
N TYR A 233 -14.08 -9.52 8.10
CA TYR A 233 -14.15 -10.31 6.88
C TYR A 233 -12.97 -11.30 6.77
N PHE A 234 -11.73 -10.83 6.96
CA PHE A 234 -10.55 -11.68 6.88
C PHE A 234 -10.56 -12.77 7.96
N SER A 235 -10.91 -12.45 9.21
CA SER A 235 -10.88 -13.42 10.31
C SER A 235 -12.05 -14.41 10.31
N THR A 236 -13.14 -14.14 9.58
CA THR A 236 -14.32 -15.05 9.56
C THR A 236 -14.53 -15.74 8.23
N LYS A 237 -14.07 -15.17 7.12
CA LYS A 237 -14.30 -15.70 5.76
C LYS A 237 -13.04 -16.17 5.07
N VAL A 238 -11.91 -15.52 5.28
CA VAL A 238 -10.65 -15.84 4.58
C VAL A 238 -9.74 -16.72 5.43
N PHE A 239 -9.58 -16.39 6.71
CA PHE A 239 -8.64 -17.04 7.63
C PHE A 239 -9.33 -17.42 8.96
N PRO A 240 -10.35 -18.29 8.95
CA PRO A 240 -11.16 -18.61 10.14
C PRO A 240 -10.37 -19.30 11.26
N THR A 241 -9.19 -19.86 10.97
CA THR A 241 -8.37 -20.63 11.91
C THR A 241 -7.05 -19.95 12.29
N GLN A 242 -6.77 -18.77 11.75
CA GLN A 242 -5.52 -18.06 11.98
C GLN A 242 -5.78 -16.71 12.67
N ASN A 243 -4.83 -16.26 13.48
CA ASN A 243 -4.92 -14.94 14.09
C ASN A 243 -4.66 -13.86 13.04
N VAL A 244 -5.56 -12.87 12.97
CA VAL A 244 -5.45 -11.72 12.06
C VAL A 244 -5.16 -10.47 12.89
N ILE A 245 -3.95 -9.93 12.70
CA ILE A 245 -3.48 -8.71 13.36
C ILE A 245 -3.91 -7.51 12.53
N THR A 246 -4.33 -6.42 13.19
CA THR A 246 -4.58 -5.14 12.54
C THR A 246 -3.57 -4.11 12.98
N ILE A 247 -3.05 -3.31 12.04
CA ILE A 247 -2.14 -2.21 12.38
C ILE A 247 -2.41 -0.96 11.53
N THR A 248 -2.14 0.20 12.12
CA THR A 248 -2.23 1.49 11.42
C THR A 248 -1.03 2.39 11.73
N ASN A 249 -0.71 3.29 10.77
CA ASN A 249 0.30 4.34 10.92
C ASN A 249 -0.17 5.49 11.81
N PHE A 250 -1.45 5.83 11.71
CA PHE A 250 -2.05 6.92 12.45
C PHE A 250 -3.33 6.46 13.16
N ASP A 251 -3.49 6.88 14.42
CA ASP A 251 -4.72 6.72 15.18
C ASP A 251 -5.08 8.09 15.75
N LYS A 252 -6.01 8.78 15.08
CA LYS A 252 -6.35 10.17 15.36
C LYS A 252 -6.89 10.35 16.78
N ILE A 253 -7.70 9.40 17.25
CA ILE A 253 -8.30 9.42 18.60
C ILE A 253 -7.19 9.31 19.65
N ARG A 254 -6.27 8.36 19.48
CA ARG A 254 -5.15 8.17 20.41
C ARG A 254 -4.23 9.39 20.45
N GLU A 255 -4.00 10.02 19.31
CA GLU A 255 -3.14 11.21 19.21
C GLU A 255 -3.79 12.45 19.85
N LEU A 256 -5.12 12.61 19.71
CA LEU A 256 -5.88 13.62 20.44
C LEU A 256 -5.82 13.41 21.96
N HIS A 257 -5.98 12.17 22.42
CA HIS A 257 -5.86 11.84 23.84
C HIS A 257 -4.45 12.16 24.36
N LYS A 258 -3.39 11.79 23.64
CA LYS A 258 -2.00 12.09 24.03
C LYS A 258 -1.76 13.59 24.19
N LYS A 259 -2.20 14.40 23.23
CA LYS A 259 -2.09 15.87 23.29
C LYS A 259 -2.88 16.47 24.46
N TRP A 260 -4.04 15.90 24.78
CA TRP A 260 -4.84 16.35 25.93
C TRP A 260 -4.11 16.09 27.26
N TYR A 261 -3.54 14.90 27.43
CA TYR A 261 -2.71 14.56 28.60
C TYR A 261 -1.46 15.44 28.71
N GLU A 262 -0.75 15.69 27.60
CA GLU A 262 0.43 16.56 27.59
C GLU A 262 0.07 18.00 28.03
N LYS A 263 -1.04 18.56 27.52
CA LYS A 263 -1.55 19.88 27.96
C LYS A 263 -1.97 19.92 29.42
N LEU A 264 -2.53 18.83 29.94
CA LEU A 264 -2.88 18.70 31.36
C LEU A 264 -1.63 18.68 32.24
N TYR A 265 -0.61 17.93 31.82
CA TYR A 265 0.66 17.82 32.53
C TYR A 265 1.42 19.16 32.56
N GLU A 266 1.44 19.90 31.44
CA GLU A 266 2.01 21.26 31.38
C GLU A 266 1.28 22.28 32.27
N LYS A 267 -0.01 22.08 32.53
CA LYS A 267 -0.80 22.93 33.44
C LYS A 267 -0.64 22.59 34.92
N ILE A 268 -0.19 21.37 35.25
CA ILE A 268 0.01 20.92 36.63
C ILE A 268 1.43 21.24 37.12
N ILE A 269 2.39 21.35 36.20
CA ILE A 269 3.82 21.61 36.51
C ILE A 269 4.20 23.10 36.42
N LYS A 270 3.26 23.97 36.00
CA LYS A 270 3.40 25.42 36.07
C LYS A 270 2.55 25.99 37.18
#